data_AF-A0A9D5VI73-F1
#
_entry.id   AF-A0A9D5VI73-F1
#
_cell.length_a   1.000
_cell.length_b   1.000
_cell.length_c   1.000
_cell.angle_alpha   90.00
_cell.angle_beta   90.00
_cell.angle_gamma   90.00
#
_symmetry.space_group_name_H-M   'P 1'
#
loop_
_entity.id
_entity.type
_entity.pdbx_description
1 polymer ?
#
loop_
_entity_poly.entity_id
_entity_poly.type
_entity_poly.pdbx_seq_one_letter_code
_entity_poly.pdbx_strand_id
1 'polypeptide(L)'
;MLKNLKKRPYTFITSLFLFCLCMVMDLTAVESISCTNQNINSCINGVITKLNEVIQENNRLKQKADATTVYNISPSDSITMPNSDGTWSAVSGMIQEFDLPIKSKVLFFYSLTISSTEDASGAWVATRVSVDGIPLMTSGRHVQPLPYDLVKNSTDISIAAQDMKILEAGHHKIELQWRANGGKWMQLGNSANASYGGVSGRTLSIVLLPN
;
A
#
# COMPACT_ATOMS: atom_id res chain seq x y z
N MET A 1 46.59 6.00 4.35
CA MET A 1 46.40 5.05 3.23
C MET A 1 44.96 5.19 2.73
N LEU A 2 44.70 6.20 1.88
CA LEU A 2 43.37 6.55 1.38
C LEU A 2 43.15 5.87 0.02
N LYS A 3 42.12 5.02 -0.10
CA LYS A 3 41.67 4.49 -1.40
C LYS A 3 40.30 5.06 -1.76
N ASN A 4 40.33 5.80 -2.88
CA ASN A 4 39.24 6.27 -3.71
C ASN A 4 38.16 5.21 -3.97
N LEU A 5 36.88 5.61 -3.91
CA LEU A 5 35.83 5.02 -4.75
C LEU A 5 34.98 6.11 -5.41
N LYS A 6 34.75 5.85 -6.69
CA LYS A 6 34.43 6.76 -7.79
C LYS A 6 32.92 6.98 -7.88
N LYS A 7 32.50 8.24 -8.06
CA LYS A 7 31.14 8.65 -8.43
C LYS A 7 30.67 7.94 -9.71
N ARG A 8 29.38 7.56 -9.76
CA ARG A 8 28.63 7.38 -11.03
C ARG A 8 27.23 8.01 -10.89
N PRO A 9 26.97 9.15 -11.53
CA PRO A 9 25.61 9.65 -11.77
C PRO A 9 25.38 9.68 -13.29
N TYR A 10 24.95 8.58 -13.89
CA TYR A 10 24.70 8.55 -15.34
C TYR A 10 23.39 7.86 -15.76
N THR A 11 22.55 7.40 -14.83
CA THR A 11 21.27 6.74 -15.17
C THR A 11 20.05 7.65 -15.02
N PHE A 12 20.15 8.77 -14.30
CA PHE A 12 19.02 9.68 -14.09
C PHE A 12 18.85 10.71 -15.23
N ILE A 13 19.95 11.09 -15.89
CA ILE A 13 19.92 12.05 -17.01
C ILE A 13 19.31 11.41 -18.27
N THR A 14 19.51 10.11 -18.48
CA THR A 14 18.94 9.39 -19.63
C THR A 14 17.42 9.22 -19.50
N SER A 15 16.88 9.04 -18.29
CA SER A 15 15.44 8.92 -18.08
C SER A 15 14.71 10.25 -18.25
N LEU A 16 15.33 11.37 -17.84
CA LEU A 16 14.77 12.71 -18.05
C LEU A 16 14.86 13.12 -19.53
N PHE A 17 15.92 12.70 -20.23
CA PHE A 17 16.00 12.87 -21.69
C PHE A 17 14.99 12.00 -22.43
N LEU A 18 14.68 10.78 -21.95
CA LEU A 18 13.67 9.93 -22.56
C LEU A 18 12.24 10.45 -22.29
N PHE A 19 11.99 11.04 -21.13
CA PHE A 19 10.71 11.72 -20.83
C PHE A 19 10.54 13.01 -21.64
N CYS A 20 11.63 13.78 -21.83
CA CYS A 20 11.66 14.90 -22.78
C CYS A 20 11.48 14.41 -24.21
N LEU A 21 12.08 13.29 -24.62
CA LEU A 21 11.90 12.71 -25.96
C LEU A 21 10.50 12.13 -26.17
N CYS A 22 9.85 11.60 -25.14
CA CYS A 22 8.45 11.18 -25.23
C CYS A 22 7.50 12.39 -25.30
N MET A 23 7.76 13.48 -24.56
CA MET A 23 7.02 14.74 -24.76
C MET A 23 7.32 15.40 -26.12
N VAL A 24 8.53 15.24 -26.65
CA VAL A 24 8.89 15.68 -28.01
C VAL A 24 8.30 14.74 -29.07
N MET A 25 8.05 13.46 -28.75
CA MET A 25 7.36 12.52 -29.63
C MET A 25 5.84 12.71 -29.62
N ASP A 26 5.22 13.16 -28.54
CA ASP A 26 3.84 13.69 -28.60
C ASP A 26 3.77 15.04 -29.32
N LEU A 27 4.90 15.74 -29.46
CA LEU A 27 5.02 16.86 -30.41
C LEU A 27 4.97 16.41 -31.87
N THR A 28 5.09 15.10 -32.19
CA THR A 28 4.79 14.59 -33.53
C THR A 28 3.29 14.48 -33.80
N ALA A 29 2.45 14.59 -32.75
CA ALA A 29 1.02 14.88 -32.85
C ALA A 29 0.71 16.39 -32.82
N VAL A 30 1.73 17.25 -32.90
CA VAL A 30 1.58 18.48 -33.70
C VAL A 30 1.63 18.04 -35.15
N GLU A 31 0.59 17.31 -35.56
CA GLU A 31 0.24 17.17 -36.96
C GLU A 31 0.32 18.56 -37.56
N SER A 32 1.19 18.67 -38.55
CA SER A 32 1.44 19.83 -39.38
C SER A 32 0.37 20.91 -39.20
N ILE A 33 0.67 21.94 -38.40
CA ILE A 33 0.02 23.23 -38.64
C ILE A 33 0.56 23.66 -40.01
N SER A 34 -0.07 23.17 -41.07
CA SER A 34 0.24 23.57 -42.43
C SER A 34 -0.17 25.02 -42.53
N CYS A 35 0.75 25.93 -42.22
CA CYS A 35 0.58 27.36 -42.44
C CYS A 35 0.66 27.61 -43.96
N THR A 36 -0.27 27.03 -44.73
CA THR A 36 -0.45 27.32 -46.15
C THR A 36 -1.25 28.61 -46.25
N ASN A 37 -0.56 29.72 -46.50
CA ASN A 37 -1.09 31.05 -46.84
C ASN A 37 -2.11 31.69 -45.86
N GLN A 38 -2.31 31.13 -44.67
CA GLN A 38 -3.12 31.73 -43.61
C GLN A 38 -2.23 32.32 -42.50
N ASN A 39 -2.44 33.62 -42.30
CA ASN A 39 -2.01 34.51 -41.21
C ASN A 39 -1.11 33.85 -40.14
N ILE A 40 0.20 34.15 -40.17
CA ILE A 40 1.22 33.72 -39.20
C ILE A 40 0.74 33.85 -37.74
N ASN A 41 -0.05 34.88 -37.44
CA ASN A 41 -0.64 35.10 -36.11
C ASN A 41 -1.55 33.96 -35.65
N SER A 42 -2.29 33.32 -36.56
CA SER A 42 -3.14 32.17 -36.24
C SER A 42 -2.30 30.95 -35.87
N CYS A 43 -1.20 30.69 -36.58
CA CYS A 43 -0.27 29.61 -36.25
C CYS A 43 0.40 29.85 -34.88
N ILE A 44 0.86 31.09 -34.61
CA ILE A 44 1.44 31.47 -33.30
C ILE A 44 0.43 31.26 -32.18
N ASN A 45 -0.81 31.73 -32.35
CA ASN A 45 -1.86 31.56 -31.35
C ASN A 45 -2.16 30.08 -31.08
N GLY A 46 -2.18 29.23 -32.12
CA GLY A 46 -2.35 27.79 -31.97
C GLY A 46 -1.24 27.12 -31.14
N VAL A 47 0.02 27.52 -31.37
CA VAL A 47 1.17 27.04 -30.58
C VAL A 47 1.07 27.50 -29.12
N ILE A 48 0.71 28.77 -28.89
CA ILE A 48 0.52 29.31 -27.54
C ILE A 48 -0.57 28.55 -26.79
N THR A 49 -1.70 28.25 -27.45
CA THR A 49 -2.79 27.46 -26.85
C THR A 49 -2.31 26.08 -26.42
N LYS A 50 -1.67 25.31 -27.31
CA LYS A 50 -1.12 23.99 -26.97
C LYS A 50 -0.09 24.04 -25.85
N LEU A 51 0.77 25.05 -25.84
CA LEU A 51 1.76 25.24 -24.77
C LEU A 51 1.09 25.50 -23.42
N ASN A 52 0.03 26.32 -23.40
CA ASN A 52 -0.74 26.58 -22.19
C ASN A 52 -1.44 25.33 -21.66
N GLU A 53 -1.98 24.48 -22.54
CA GLU A 53 -2.58 23.19 -22.16
C GLU A 53 -1.54 22.27 -21.50
N VAL A 54 -0.35 22.16 -22.07
CA VAL A 54 0.76 21.37 -21.49
C VAL A 54 1.19 21.93 -20.13
N ILE A 55 1.25 23.26 -19.97
CA ILE A 55 1.58 23.89 -18.69
C ILE A 55 0.50 23.59 -17.65
N GLN A 56 -0.77 23.70 -18.01
CA GLN A 56 -1.89 23.40 -17.13
C GLN A 56 -1.88 21.93 -16.68
N GLU A 57 -1.66 21.00 -17.61
CA GLU A 57 -1.58 19.57 -17.29
C GLU A 57 -0.39 19.27 -16.36
N ASN A 58 0.78 19.86 -16.63
CA ASN A 58 1.93 19.73 -15.74
C ASN A 58 1.65 20.28 -14.33
N ASN A 59 0.94 21.41 -14.22
CA ASN A 59 0.56 21.97 -12.92
C ASN A 59 -0.46 21.07 -12.20
N ARG A 60 -1.40 20.47 -12.92
CA ARG A 60 -2.35 19.49 -12.38
C ARG A 60 -1.63 18.24 -11.85
N LEU A 61 -0.63 17.74 -12.59
CA LEU A 61 0.18 16.60 -12.16
C LEU A 61 1.03 16.94 -10.93
N LYS A 62 1.59 18.15 -10.84
CA LYS A 62 2.28 18.62 -9.63
C LYS A 62 1.35 18.69 -8.42
N GLN A 63 0.17 19.30 -8.57
CA GLN A 63 -0.80 19.36 -7.48
C GLN A 63 -1.24 17.96 -7.01
N LYS A 64 -1.42 17.02 -7.95
CA LYS A 64 -1.73 15.62 -7.60
C LYS A 64 -0.56 14.92 -6.90
N ALA A 65 0.67 15.22 -7.32
CA ALA A 65 1.88 14.69 -6.69
C ALA A 65 2.10 15.24 -5.27
N ASP A 66 1.68 16.49 -5.02
CA ASP A 66 1.81 17.17 -3.73
C ASP A 66 0.66 16.86 -2.76
N ALA A 67 -0.39 16.17 -3.21
CA ALA A 67 -1.55 15.84 -2.40
C ALA A 67 -1.27 14.60 -1.53
N THR A 68 -1.44 14.75 -0.21
CA THR A 68 -1.49 13.58 0.69
C THR A 68 -2.77 12.79 0.42
N THR A 69 -2.62 11.53 0.08
CA THR A 69 -3.77 10.62 -0.15
C THR A 69 -3.85 9.61 0.98
N VAL A 70 -5.06 9.37 1.50
CA VAL A 70 -5.29 8.43 2.59
C VAL A 70 -6.30 7.37 2.15
N TYR A 71 -5.91 6.11 2.24
CA TYR A 71 -6.81 4.96 2.12
C TYR A 71 -7.08 4.40 3.52
N ASN A 72 -8.34 4.16 3.85
CA ASN A 72 -8.74 3.55 5.11
C ASN A 72 -9.67 2.37 4.81
N ILE A 73 -9.25 1.18 5.25
CA ILE A 73 -9.98 -0.07 5.09
C ILE A 73 -10.36 -0.56 6.48
N SER A 74 -11.66 -0.61 6.77
CA SER A 74 -12.20 -1.06 8.06
C SER A 74 -13.48 -1.87 7.86
N PRO A 75 -13.40 -3.13 7.40
CA PRO A 75 -14.55 -3.99 7.21
C PRO A 75 -15.27 -4.25 8.54
N SER A 76 -16.59 -4.34 8.50
CA SER A 76 -17.45 -4.50 9.69
C SER A 76 -17.82 -5.95 10.01
N ASP A 77 -17.56 -6.88 9.10
CA ASP A 77 -17.78 -8.31 9.27
C ASP A 77 -16.72 -8.93 10.17
N SER A 78 -17.05 -10.00 10.89
CA SER A 78 -16.05 -10.81 11.59
C SER A 78 -15.51 -11.90 10.66
N ILE A 79 -14.24 -12.27 10.85
CA ILE A 79 -13.61 -13.35 10.08
C ILE A 79 -13.05 -14.42 11.00
N THR A 80 -13.11 -15.67 10.55
CA THR A 80 -12.54 -16.81 11.28
C THR A 80 -11.01 -16.75 11.25
N MET A 81 -10.40 -17.24 12.33
CA MET A 81 -8.95 -17.43 12.40
C MET A 81 -8.41 -18.25 11.22
N PRO A 82 -7.17 -17.99 10.76
CA PRO A 82 -6.56 -18.80 9.71
C PRO A 82 -6.23 -20.18 10.27
N ASN A 83 -5.98 -21.14 9.37
CA ASN A 83 -5.52 -22.47 9.75
C ASN A 83 -4.27 -22.36 10.64
N SER A 84 -4.19 -23.18 11.68
CA SER A 84 -3.07 -23.20 12.63
C SER A 84 -1.86 -23.98 12.11
N ASP A 85 -1.56 -23.85 10.81
CA ASP A 85 -0.45 -24.54 10.13
C ASP A 85 0.83 -23.68 10.05
N GLY A 86 0.78 -22.45 10.58
CA GLY A 86 1.89 -21.50 10.54
C GLY A 86 2.13 -20.85 9.18
N THR A 87 1.24 -21.06 8.20
CA THR A 87 1.35 -20.45 6.88
C THR A 87 0.87 -19.00 6.91
N TRP A 88 1.55 -18.14 6.15
CA TRP A 88 1.12 -16.76 5.99
C TRP A 88 0.02 -16.68 4.95
N SER A 89 -1.08 -16.02 5.30
CA SER A 89 -2.16 -15.71 4.37
C SER A 89 -2.54 -14.23 4.46
N ALA A 90 -3.23 -13.71 3.45
CA ALA A 90 -3.85 -12.40 3.55
C ALA A 90 -4.98 -12.43 4.60
N VAL A 91 -5.16 -11.31 5.32
CA VAL A 91 -6.34 -11.05 6.14
C VAL A 91 -7.47 -10.63 5.19
N SER A 92 -8.61 -11.31 5.28
CA SER A 92 -9.74 -11.06 4.36
C SER A 92 -10.19 -9.60 4.40
N GLY A 93 -10.33 -8.98 3.22
CA GLY A 93 -10.75 -7.60 3.08
C GLY A 93 -9.68 -6.55 3.44
N MET A 94 -8.42 -6.94 3.66
CA MET A 94 -7.33 -6.03 4.07
C MET A 94 -6.26 -5.87 2.99
N ILE A 95 -6.71 -5.63 1.76
CA ILE A 95 -5.87 -5.45 0.58
C ILE A 95 -6.22 -4.11 -0.05
N GLN A 96 -5.21 -3.31 -0.38
CA GLN A 96 -5.34 -2.07 -1.15
C GLN A 96 -4.38 -2.08 -2.33
N GLU A 97 -4.89 -1.69 -3.48
CA GLU A 97 -4.11 -1.45 -4.69
C GLU A 97 -4.21 0.03 -5.09
N PHE A 98 -3.11 0.63 -5.54
CA PHE A 98 -3.08 2.03 -5.96
C PHE A 98 -1.90 2.29 -6.90
N ASP A 99 -1.97 3.38 -7.67
CA ASP A 99 -0.89 3.84 -8.53
C ASP A 99 -0.20 5.07 -7.94
N LEU A 100 1.12 5.03 -7.89
CA LEU A 100 1.96 6.15 -7.53
C LEU A 100 2.45 6.87 -8.80
N PRO A 101 2.11 8.15 -9.02
CA PRO A 101 2.58 8.89 -10.18
C PRO A 101 4.08 9.21 -10.12
N ILE A 102 4.64 9.27 -8.90
CA ILE A 102 6.05 9.51 -8.62
C ILE A 102 6.48 8.61 -7.46
N LYS A 103 7.79 8.47 -7.28
CA LYS A 103 8.36 7.87 -6.07
C LYS A 103 7.85 8.63 -4.85
N SER A 104 7.33 7.92 -3.84
CA SER A 104 6.69 8.51 -2.65
C SER A 104 7.01 7.73 -1.38
N LYS A 105 6.91 8.41 -0.23
CA LYS A 105 6.89 7.74 1.07
C LYS A 105 5.48 7.25 1.37
N VAL A 106 5.36 5.98 1.72
CA VAL A 106 4.10 5.36 2.07
C VAL A 106 4.17 4.92 3.52
N LEU A 107 3.31 5.54 4.33
CA LEU A 107 3.04 5.14 5.70
C LEU A 107 1.90 4.15 5.72
N PHE A 108 1.98 3.14 6.56
CA PHE A 108 0.87 2.22 6.76
C PHE A 108 0.72 1.93 8.24
N PHE A 109 -0.54 1.86 8.67
CA PHE A 109 -0.98 1.57 10.02
C PHE A 109 -1.99 0.44 9.94
N TYR A 110 -1.93 -0.50 10.86
CA TYR A 110 -2.97 -1.51 10.96
C TYR A 110 -3.33 -1.79 12.41
N SER A 111 -4.56 -2.24 12.62
CA SER A 111 -4.98 -2.90 13.85
C SER A 111 -5.79 -4.14 13.56
N LEU A 112 -5.69 -5.13 14.44
CA LEU A 112 -6.43 -6.38 14.39
C LEU A 112 -6.86 -6.74 15.82
N THR A 113 -8.15 -6.86 16.06
CA THR A 113 -8.70 -7.34 17.34
C THR A 113 -9.02 -8.81 17.18
N ILE A 114 -8.28 -9.65 17.90
CA ILE A 114 -8.46 -11.09 17.92
C ILE A 114 -9.24 -11.44 19.18
N SER A 115 -10.43 -11.98 19.00
CA SER A 115 -11.19 -12.62 20.06
C SER A 115 -10.76 -14.07 20.16
N SER A 116 -10.62 -14.58 21.39
CA SER A 116 -10.26 -15.98 21.67
C SER A 116 -11.27 -16.59 22.63
N THR A 117 -11.58 -17.88 22.43
CA THR A 117 -12.49 -18.63 23.31
C THR A 117 -11.82 -19.83 23.95
N GLU A 118 -12.04 -19.94 25.26
CA GLU A 118 -11.92 -21.05 26.22
C GLU A 118 -10.71 -22.02 26.18
N ASP A 119 -9.93 -22.13 25.10
CA ASP A 119 -8.74 -23.02 25.06
C ASP A 119 -7.69 -22.64 24.00
N ALA A 120 -7.22 -21.39 24.00
CA ALA A 120 -6.12 -20.94 23.14
C ALA A 120 -4.73 -21.18 23.77
N SER A 121 -4.58 -22.18 24.63
CA SER A 121 -3.33 -22.45 25.32
C SER A 121 -2.22 -22.82 24.33
N GLY A 122 -1.09 -22.10 24.40
CA GLY A 122 0.05 -22.26 23.49
C GLY A 122 -0.21 -21.79 22.06
N ALA A 123 -1.36 -21.17 21.80
CA ALA A 123 -1.71 -20.61 20.51
C ALA A 123 -1.09 -19.22 20.33
N TRP A 124 -0.71 -18.86 19.11
CA TRP A 124 -0.23 -17.52 18.82
C TRP A 124 -0.66 -17.06 17.43
N VAL A 125 -0.76 -15.75 17.28
CA VAL A 125 -1.03 -15.07 16.00
C VAL A 125 0.09 -14.11 15.72
N ALA A 126 0.57 -14.09 14.49
CA ALA A 126 1.48 -13.06 14.01
C ALA A 126 0.86 -12.34 12.82
N THR A 127 1.12 -11.04 12.74
CA THR A 127 0.69 -10.15 11.65
C THR A 127 1.89 -9.47 11.03
N ARG A 128 1.79 -9.11 9.76
CA ARG A 128 2.75 -8.25 9.04
C ARG A 128 2.09 -7.64 7.81
N VAL A 129 2.64 -6.54 7.32
CA VAL A 129 2.30 -5.99 6.01
C VAL A 129 3.20 -6.62 4.95
N SER A 130 2.63 -6.86 3.76
CA SER A 130 3.35 -7.23 2.55
C SER A 130 3.09 -6.16 1.49
N VAL A 131 4.13 -5.79 0.75
CA VAL A 131 4.06 -4.83 -0.35
C VAL A 131 4.60 -5.50 -1.60
N ASP A 132 3.76 -5.62 -2.63
CA ASP A 132 4.07 -6.30 -3.89
C ASP A 132 4.57 -7.74 -3.68
N GLY A 133 3.97 -8.43 -2.70
CA GLY A 133 4.35 -9.79 -2.30
C GLY A 133 5.60 -9.87 -1.40
N ILE A 134 6.27 -8.74 -1.12
CA ILE A 134 7.46 -8.68 -0.27
C ILE A 134 7.04 -8.33 1.17
N PRO A 135 7.26 -9.23 2.15
CA PRO A 135 6.89 -8.97 3.53
C PRO A 135 7.78 -7.91 4.19
N LEU A 136 7.17 -6.99 4.92
CA LEU A 136 7.83 -5.96 5.71
C LEU A 136 7.97 -6.43 7.14
N MET A 137 9.10 -7.04 7.47
CA MET A 137 9.34 -7.65 8.78
C MET A 137 9.29 -6.65 9.95
N THR A 138 9.61 -5.38 9.69
CA THR A 138 9.53 -4.25 10.64
C THR A 138 8.10 -3.97 11.11
N SER A 139 7.11 -4.26 10.27
CA SER A 139 5.69 -4.19 10.60
C SER A 139 5.18 -5.41 11.39
N GLY A 140 6.04 -6.41 11.59
CA GLY A 140 5.69 -7.69 12.21
C GLY A 140 5.29 -7.53 13.68
N ARG A 141 4.16 -8.10 14.07
CA ARG A 141 3.74 -8.22 15.48
C ARG A 141 3.25 -9.63 15.74
N HIS A 142 3.27 -10.03 17.01
CA HIS A 142 2.64 -11.27 17.42
C HIS A 142 2.04 -11.12 18.80
N VAL A 143 1.03 -11.94 19.07
CA VAL A 143 0.42 -12.08 20.38
C VAL A 143 0.15 -13.56 20.64
N GLN A 144 0.15 -13.88 21.93
CA GLN A 144 -0.24 -15.19 22.43
C GLN A 144 -1.40 -14.94 23.40
N PRO A 145 -2.58 -15.54 23.18
CA PRO A 145 -3.65 -15.45 24.14
C PRO A 145 -3.25 -16.04 25.47
N LEU A 146 -3.74 -15.42 26.53
CA LEU A 146 -3.60 -15.99 27.87
C LEU A 146 -4.49 -17.24 27.99
N PRO A 147 -4.05 -18.26 28.75
CA PRO A 147 -4.89 -19.39 29.13
C PRO A 147 -6.21 -18.92 29.74
N TYR A 148 -7.32 -19.59 29.38
CA TYR A 148 -8.67 -19.25 29.84
C TYR A 148 -8.79 -19.23 31.38
N ASP A 149 -8.12 -20.15 32.06
CA ASP A 149 -8.13 -20.23 33.53
C ASP A 149 -7.57 -18.97 34.22
N LEU A 150 -6.76 -18.18 33.51
CA LEU A 150 -6.18 -16.93 34.01
C LEU A 150 -7.05 -15.71 33.68
N VAL A 151 -7.94 -15.80 32.69
CA VAL A 151 -8.81 -14.70 32.27
C VAL A 151 -10.22 -15.25 32.01
N LYS A 152 -11.03 -15.29 33.08
CA LYS A 152 -12.35 -15.93 33.12
C LYS A 152 -13.43 -15.32 32.21
N ASN A 153 -13.11 -14.34 31.37
CA ASN A 153 -14.02 -13.70 30.43
C ASN A 153 -13.22 -13.29 29.18
N SER A 154 -13.71 -13.67 27.99
CA SER A 154 -13.24 -13.30 26.64
C SER A 154 -12.05 -12.34 26.56
N THR A 155 -10.91 -12.83 26.05
CA THR A 155 -9.72 -12.00 25.83
C THR A 155 -9.68 -11.47 24.41
N ASP A 156 -10.34 -10.34 24.17
CA ASP A 156 -10.06 -9.55 22.98
C ASP A 156 -8.63 -9.00 23.09
N ILE A 157 -7.80 -9.35 22.11
CA ILE A 157 -6.41 -8.95 22.04
C ILE A 157 -6.22 -8.10 20.80
N SER A 158 -5.85 -6.84 21.03
CA SER A 158 -5.55 -5.90 19.94
C SER A 158 -4.08 -5.98 19.56
N ILE A 159 -3.81 -6.29 18.30
CA ILE A 159 -2.50 -6.13 17.67
C ILE A 159 -2.54 -4.85 16.83
N ALA A 160 -1.53 -3.99 16.97
CA ALA A 160 -1.38 -2.84 16.09
C ALA A 160 0.09 -2.61 15.74
N ALA A 161 0.33 -2.12 14.53
CA ALA A 161 1.64 -1.63 14.13
C ALA A 161 1.52 -0.49 13.13
N GLN A 162 2.62 0.23 13.00
CA GLN A 162 2.85 1.21 11.97
C GLN A 162 4.25 1.00 11.41
N ASP A 163 4.43 1.31 10.13
CA ASP A 163 5.74 1.29 9.48
C ASP A 163 5.68 2.15 8.20
N MET A 164 6.83 2.40 7.58
CA MET A 164 6.99 3.27 6.42
C MET A 164 7.89 2.62 5.38
N LYS A 165 7.54 2.79 4.11
CA LYS A 165 8.41 2.39 2.99
C LYS A 165 8.40 3.44 1.89
N ILE A 166 9.54 3.64 1.26
CA ILE A 166 9.61 4.42 0.02
C ILE A 166 9.29 3.46 -1.14
N LEU A 167 8.28 3.80 -1.93
CA LEU A 167 7.88 3.07 -3.13
C LEU A 167 8.21 3.90 -4.37
N GLU A 168 8.58 3.23 -5.44
CA GLU A 168 8.83 3.87 -6.74
C GLU A 168 7.50 4.30 -7.40
N ALA A 169 7.57 4.98 -8.53
CA ALA A 169 6.38 5.24 -9.33
C ALA A 169 5.86 3.92 -9.93
N GLY A 170 4.54 3.76 -10.00
CA GLY A 170 3.90 2.57 -10.58
C GLY A 170 2.76 2.03 -9.73
N HIS A 171 2.25 0.87 -10.15
CA HIS A 171 1.19 0.15 -9.46
C HIS A 171 1.73 -0.62 -8.26
N HIS A 172 1.06 -0.51 -7.12
CA HIS A 172 1.42 -1.20 -5.88
C HIS A 172 0.24 -1.90 -5.24
N LYS A 173 0.52 -3.06 -4.67
CA LYS A 173 -0.41 -3.83 -3.84
C LYS A 173 0.10 -3.92 -2.41
N ILE A 174 -0.69 -3.46 -1.47
CA ILE A 174 -0.44 -3.57 -0.03
C ILE A 174 -1.47 -4.51 0.57
N GLU A 175 -1.00 -5.46 1.38
CA GLU A 175 -1.86 -6.42 2.07
C GLU A 175 -1.43 -6.62 3.52
N LEU A 176 -2.39 -6.67 4.42
CA LEU A 176 -2.16 -7.19 5.77
C LEU A 176 -2.17 -8.72 5.69
N GLN A 177 -1.08 -9.34 6.13
CA GLN A 177 -0.94 -10.78 6.25
C GLN A 177 -0.97 -11.18 7.73
N TRP A 178 -1.42 -12.40 7.96
CA TRP A 178 -1.37 -13.05 9.26
C TRP A 178 -0.99 -14.52 9.14
N ARG A 179 -0.61 -15.11 10.26
CA ARG A 179 -0.52 -16.55 10.43
C ARG A 179 -0.86 -16.90 11.86
N ALA A 180 -1.42 -18.07 12.06
CA ALA A 180 -1.62 -18.65 13.37
C ALA A 180 -0.88 -19.99 13.45
N ASN A 181 -0.36 -20.30 14.63
CA ASN A 181 0.20 -21.62 14.92
C ASN A 181 0.16 -21.85 16.43
N GLY A 182 0.51 -23.06 16.85
CA GLY A 182 0.44 -23.49 18.24
C GLY A 182 -1.01 -23.62 18.72
N GLY A 183 -1.20 -24.43 19.76
CA GLY A 183 -2.49 -24.61 20.42
C GLY A 183 -3.64 -25.00 19.48
N LYS A 184 -4.86 -24.92 20.00
CA LYS A 184 -6.08 -25.04 19.19
C LYS A 184 -6.75 -23.66 19.11
N TRP A 185 -6.83 -23.12 17.90
CA TRP A 185 -7.81 -22.09 17.59
C TRP A 185 -9.09 -22.84 17.17
N MET A 186 -10.15 -22.82 17.97
CA MET A 186 -11.34 -23.63 17.65
C MET A 186 -12.01 -23.16 16.35
N GLN A 187 -12.36 -24.13 15.49
CA GLN A 187 -13.01 -23.94 14.19
C GLN A 187 -14.54 -23.76 14.32
N LEU A 188 -15.14 -23.05 13.36
CA LEU A 188 -16.57 -22.71 13.32
C LEU A 188 -17.46 -23.89 12.82
N GLY A 189 -18.34 -24.43 13.69
CA GLY A 189 -19.49 -25.34 13.43
C GLY A 189 -19.17 -26.86 13.39
N ASN A 190 -19.84 -27.78 14.12
CA ASN A 190 -21.25 -27.88 14.56
C ASN A 190 -21.42 -28.14 16.08
N SER A 191 -21.83 -27.13 16.88
CA SER A 191 -22.63 -27.32 18.12
C SER A 191 -23.24 -25.98 18.59
N ALA A 192 -24.42 -26.02 19.22
CA ALA A 192 -25.40 -24.93 19.26
C ALA A 192 -25.14 -23.75 20.22
N ASN A 193 -23.95 -23.58 20.81
CA ASN A 193 -23.63 -22.49 21.76
C ASN A 193 -22.19 -21.99 21.63
N ALA A 194 -21.65 -21.93 20.42
CA ALA A 194 -20.24 -21.64 20.23
C ALA A 194 -19.95 -20.12 20.17
N SER A 195 -19.24 -19.64 21.19
CA SER A 195 -18.42 -18.42 21.12
C SER A 195 -17.09 -18.82 20.46
N TYR A 196 -16.67 -18.13 19.39
CA TYR A 196 -15.54 -18.54 18.53
C TYR A 196 -14.34 -17.61 18.65
N GLY A 197 -13.13 -18.15 18.49
CA GLY A 197 -11.95 -17.33 18.23
C GLY A 197 -11.99 -16.75 16.81
N GLY A 198 -11.80 -15.45 16.64
CA GLY A 198 -11.93 -14.77 15.35
C GLY A 198 -11.44 -13.34 15.41
N VAL A 199 -11.49 -12.64 14.28
CA VAL A 199 -11.20 -11.21 14.24
C VAL A 199 -12.51 -10.45 14.31
N SER A 200 -12.72 -9.73 15.41
CA SER A 200 -13.91 -8.90 15.65
C SER A 200 -13.77 -7.48 15.09
N GLY A 201 -12.53 -7.03 14.85
CA GLY A 201 -12.25 -5.72 14.27
C GLY A 201 -10.92 -5.70 13.55
N ARG A 202 -10.87 -5.01 12.40
CA ARG A 202 -9.63 -4.87 11.63
C ARG A 202 -9.61 -3.55 10.88
N THR A 203 -8.45 -2.90 10.88
CA THR A 203 -8.21 -1.65 10.16
C THR A 203 -6.86 -1.67 9.46
N LEU A 204 -6.79 -1.09 8.26
CA LEU A 204 -5.57 -0.84 7.50
C LEU A 204 -5.69 0.55 6.89
N SER A 205 -4.81 1.44 7.34
CA SER A 205 -4.69 2.80 6.83
C SER A 205 -3.39 2.94 6.06
N ILE A 206 -3.45 3.51 4.87
CA ILE A 206 -2.29 3.79 4.02
C ILE A 206 -2.29 5.28 3.72
N VAL A 207 -1.20 5.94 4.04
CA VAL A 207 -1.01 7.38 3.78
C VAL A 207 0.12 7.54 2.79
N LEU A 208 -0.21 8.05 1.61
CA LEU A 208 0.74 8.41 0.58
C LEU A 208 1.21 9.83 0.86
N LEU A 209 2.50 9.97 1.16
CA LEU A 209 3.12 11.26 1.38
C LEU A 209 3.82 11.73 0.09
N PRO A 210 3.60 12.98 -0.33
CA PRO A 210 4.44 13.61 -1.33
C PRO A 210 5.91 13.59 -0.87
N ASN A 211 6.82 13.45 -1.83
CA ASN A 211 8.27 13.44 -1.58
C ASN A 211 8.85 14.85 -1.59
#